data_AF-A0A814AE63-F1
#
_entry.id   AF-A0A814AE63-F1
#
_cell.length_a   1.000
_cell.length_b   1.000
_cell.length_c   1.000
_cell.angle_alpha   90.00
_cell.angle_beta   90.00
_cell.angle_gamma   90.00
#
_symmetry.space_group_name_H-M   'P 1'
#
loop_
_entity.id
_entity.type
_entity.pdbx_description
1 polymer ?
#
loop_
_entity_poly.entity_id
_entity_poly.type
_entity_poly.pdbx_seq_one_letter_code
_entity_poly.pdbx_strand_id
1 'polypeptide(L)'
;MFLHVLIVCTIVACVTSTPTTARSIADCSITKDGIIHYSGQQALSKFGEECELWSHLQTIFPSVVTDPNFFNDASVKEAENYCRNPDNKGDGPWCYVLRSDKFEPVTCGVCESLLTKPTASTYHEETVETTTVAISKNFFENLRDELMRIGGHIRKKFLEFIDRFKAKFA
;
A
#
# COMPACT_ATOMS: atom_id res chain seq x y z
N MET A 1 -0.84 11.06 47.55
CA MET A 1 -0.61 11.70 46.24
C MET A 1 0.06 10.73 45.25
N PHE A 2 -0.38 9.47 45.18
CA PHE A 2 0.22 8.41 44.35
C PHE A 2 -0.85 7.41 43.86
N LEU A 3 -1.95 7.94 43.31
CA LEU A 3 -3.00 7.10 42.71
C LEU A 3 -3.50 7.63 41.35
N HIS A 4 -2.82 8.62 40.76
CA HIS A 4 -3.20 9.19 39.46
C HIS A 4 -2.13 8.97 38.36
N VAL A 5 -1.03 8.27 38.67
CA VAL A 5 0.09 8.10 37.73
C VAL A 5 0.07 6.72 37.02
N LEU A 6 -0.79 5.78 37.43
CA LEU A 6 -0.87 4.44 36.83
C LEU A 6 -1.95 4.29 35.74
N ILE A 7 -2.86 5.27 35.57
CA ILE A 7 -3.99 5.17 34.62
C ILE A 7 -3.64 5.74 33.23
N VAL A 8 -2.53 6.49 33.10
CA VAL A 8 -2.12 7.08 31.81
C VAL A 8 -1.21 6.15 30.99
N CYS A 9 -0.67 5.09 31.59
CA CYS A 9 0.30 4.21 30.92
C CYS A 9 -0.34 3.07 30.09
N THR A 10 -1.62 2.76 30.27
CA THR A 10 -2.28 1.67 29.52
C THR A 10 -2.90 2.11 28.20
N ILE A 11 -3.08 3.41 27.97
CA ILE A 11 -3.75 3.92 26.75
C ILE A 11 -2.74 4.24 25.63
N VAL A 12 -1.49 4.58 25.96
CA VAL A 12 -0.50 5.03 24.96
C VAL A 12 0.15 3.89 24.18
N ALA A 13 0.13 2.65 24.70
CA ALA A 13 0.70 1.49 24.00
C ALA A 13 -0.21 0.91 22.90
N CYS A 14 -1.51 1.27 22.87
CA CYS A 14 -2.45 0.76 21.86
C CYS A 14 -2.50 1.66 20.60
N VAL A 15 -2.04 2.91 20.68
CA VAL A 15 -2.07 3.88 19.57
C VAL A 15 -0.81 3.79 18.68
N THR A 16 0.23 3.05 19.11
CA THR A 16 1.51 2.94 18.39
C THR A 16 1.69 1.67 17.58
N SER A 17 0.63 0.91 17.32
CA SER A 17 0.66 -0.19 16.35
C SER A 17 -0.54 -0.13 15.42
N THR A 18 -0.70 0.98 14.70
CA THR A 18 -1.15 0.83 13.32
C THR A 18 0.10 0.49 12.50
N PRO A 19 0.35 -0.79 12.13
CA PRO A 19 1.02 -0.98 10.88
C PRO A 19 0.03 -0.43 9.85
N THR A 20 0.20 0.83 9.46
CA THR A 20 -0.15 1.18 8.10
C THR A 20 0.80 0.34 7.27
N THR A 21 0.39 -0.90 7.00
CA THR A 21 0.99 -1.81 6.05
C THR A 21 0.98 -1.04 4.74
N ALA A 22 2.05 -0.28 4.49
CA ALA A 22 2.39 0.13 3.15
C ALA A 22 2.35 -1.17 2.37
N ARG A 23 1.35 -1.34 1.50
CA ARG A 23 1.05 -2.57 0.77
C ARG A 23 2.37 -3.14 0.24
N SER A 24 2.92 -4.11 0.96
CA SER A 24 4.31 -4.50 0.75
C SER A 24 4.36 -5.36 -0.49
N ILE A 25 4.98 -4.85 -1.53
CA ILE A 25 5.24 -5.62 -2.76
C ILE A 25 6.13 -6.84 -2.47
N ALA A 26 6.86 -6.85 -1.35
CA ALA A 26 7.74 -7.95 -0.97
C ALA A 26 6.99 -9.27 -0.74
N ASP A 27 5.71 -9.20 -0.38
CA ASP A 27 4.87 -10.38 -0.19
C ASP A 27 4.18 -10.84 -1.48
N CYS A 28 4.47 -10.18 -2.60
CA CYS A 28 3.90 -10.51 -3.90
C CYS A 28 4.83 -11.43 -4.70
N SER A 29 4.25 -12.39 -5.42
CA SER A 29 4.98 -13.26 -6.36
C SER A 29 4.16 -13.47 -7.63
N ILE A 30 4.85 -13.80 -8.74
CA ILE A 30 4.21 -14.09 -10.03
C ILE A 30 4.64 -15.48 -10.50
N THR A 31 3.69 -16.32 -10.90
CA THR A 31 4.00 -17.61 -11.54
C THR A 31 4.46 -17.43 -12.99
N LYS A 32 4.95 -18.50 -13.61
CA LYS A 32 5.34 -18.49 -15.03
C LYS A 32 4.18 -18.12 -15.96
N ASP A 33 2.95 -18.43 -15.54
CA ASP A 33 1.74 -18.15 -16.29
C ASP A 33 1.20 -16.72 -16.06
N GLY A 34 1.93 -15.90 -15.29
CA GLY A 34 1.56 -14.51 -15.01
C GLY A 34 0.55 -14.36 -13.87
N ILE A 35 0.32 -15.40 -13.07
CA ILE A 35 -0.62 -15.38 -11.94
C ILE A 35 0.05 -14.70 -10.76
N ILE A 36 -0.62 -13.71 -10.18
CA ILE A 36 -0.12 -12.98 -9.01
C ILE A 36 -0.65 -13.58 -7.73
N HIS A 37 0.29 -13.91 -6.84
CA HIS A 37 0.02 -14.42 -5.50
C HIS A 37 0.52 -13.42 -4.45
N TYR A 38 -0.11 -13.45 -3.29
CA TYR A 38 0.23 -12.59 -2.15
C TYR A 38 0.21 -13.41 -0.86
N SER A 39 1.32 -13.36 -0.13
CA SER A 39 1.53 -14.09 1.13
C SER A 39 1.48 -13.19 2.37
N GLY A 40 1.17 -11.91 2.20
CA GLY A 40 1.14 -10.95 3.29
C GLY A 40 -0.18 -10.94 4.06
N GLN A 41 -0.31 -9.98 4.97
CA GLN A 41 -1.39 -9.91 5.96
C GLN A 41 -2.39 -8.76 5.72
N GLN A 42 -2.44 -8.21 4.50
CA GLN A 42 -3.47 -7.23 4.15
C GLN A 42 -4.88 -7.84 4.34
N ALA A 43 -5.66 -7.27 5.25
CA ALA A 43 -7.03 -7.69 5.56
C ALA A 43 -8.10 -6.64 5.18
N LEU A 44 -7.71 -5.66 4.36
CA LEU A 44 -8.60 -4.61 3.87
C LEU A 44 -8.67 -4.62 2.35
N SER A 45 -9.87 -4.42 1.81
CA SER A 45 -10.14 -4.23 0.39
C SER A 45 -9.42 -2.99 -0.16
N LYS A 46 -9.41 -2.80 -1.49
CA LYS A 46 -8.87 -1.58 -2.10
C LYS A 46 -9.58 -0.31 -1.61
N PHE A 47 -10.83 -0.44 -1.17
CA PHE A 47 -11.66 0.64 -0.67
C PHE A 47 -11.61 0.80 0.86
N GLY A 48 -10.79 0.00 1.55
CA GLY A 48 -10.63 0.06 3.00
C GLY A 48 -11.68 -0.71 3.80
N GLU A 49 -12.43 -1.60 3.15
CA GLU A 49 -13.43 -2.44 3.81
C GLU A 49 -12.78 -3.68 4.39
N GLU A 50 -13.25 -4.12 5.56
CA GLU A 50 -12.72 -5.32 6.20
C GLU A 50 -13.07 -6.58 5.42
N CYS A 51 -12.04 -7.39 5.17
CA CYS A 51 -12.20 -8.69 4.56
C CYS A 51 -12.85 -9.68 5.53
N GLU A 52 -13.71 -10.54 4.99
CA GLU A 52 -14.35 -11.64 5.71
C GLU A 52 -13.41 -12.84 5.87
N LEU A 53 -13.56 -13.60 6.96
CA LEU A 53 -12.78 -14.80 7.23
C LEU A 53 -13.04 -15.89 6.18
N TRP A 54 -11.97 -16.41 5.57
CA TRP A 54 -12.05 -17.51 4.59
C TRP A 54 -12.67 -18.77 5.18
N SER A 55 -12.38 -19.06 6.45
CA SER A 55 -12.96 -20.20 7.17
C SER A 55 -14.47 -20.06 7.38
N HIS A 56 -14.98 -18.84 7.59
CA HIS A 56 -16.42 -18.59 7.66
C HIS A 56 -17.07 -18.77 6.28
N LEU A 57 -16.47 -18.21 5.24
CA LEU A 57 -16.94 -18.35 3.85
C LEU A 57 -16.95 -19.80 3.38
N GLN A 58 -16.04 -20.64 3.88
CA GLN A 58 -16.06 -22.08 3.59
C GLN A 58 -17.32 -22.77 4.12
N THR A 59 -17.89 -22.30 5.22
CA THR A 59 -19.15 -22.86 5.76
C THR A 59 -20.37 -22.42 4.96
N ILE A 60 -20.34 -21.21 4.38
CA ILE A 60 -21.44 -20.62 3.59
C ILE A 60 -21.38 -21.04 2.11
N PHE A 61 -20.18 -21.04 1.53
CA PHE A 61 -19.90 -21.31 0.13
C PHE A 61 -18.88 -22.46 -0.02
N PRO A 62 -19.22 -23.68 0.43
CA PRO A 62 -18.26 -24.79 0.42
C PRO A 62 -17.71 -25.05 -0.97
N SER A 63 -18.55 -25.05 -2.02
CA SER A 63 -18.10 -25.28 -3.41
C SER A 63 -17.14 -24.23 -3.97
N VAL A 64 -17.06 -23.05 -3.35
CA VAL A 64 -16.12 -22.00 -3.74
C VAL A 64 -14.82 -22.16 -2.96
N VAL A 65 -14.89 -22.40 -1.65
CA VAL A 65 -13.73 -22.56 -0.76
C VAL A 65 -13.44 -24.04 -0.48
N THR A 66 -13.39 -24.87 -1.52
CA THR A 66 -13.17 -26.33 -1.40
C THR A 66 -11.83 -26.82 -1.94
N ASP A 67 -11.14 -26.04 -2.77
CA ASP A 67 -9.89 -26.52 -3.38
C ASP A 67 -8.75 -26.50 -2.34
N PRO A 68 -8.06 -27.61 -2.08
CA PRO A 68 -6.85 -27.60 -1.25
C PRO A 68 -5.76 -26.66 -1.79
N ASN A 69 -5.79 -26.36 -3.09
CA ASN A 69 -4.89 -25.42 -3.76
C ASN A 69 -5.46 -23.99 -3.81
N PHE A 70 -6.61 -23.75 -3.17
CA PHE A 70 -7.24 -22.42 -3.14
C PHE A 70 -6.31 -21.42 -2.45
N PHE A 71 -5.52 -21.84 -1.47
CA PHE A 71 -4.58 -20.94 -0.80
C PHE A 71 -3.14 -21.39 -1.04
N ASN A 72 -2.25 -20.42 -1.22
CA ASN A 72 -0.81 -20.69 -1.12
C ASN A 72 -0.35 -20.79 0.35
N ASP A 73 -1.26 -20.55 1.29
CA ASP A 73 -1.09 -20.84 2.72
C ASP A 73 -1.32 -22.34 2.99
N ALA A 74 -0.84 -22.86 4.12
CA ALA A 74 -0.96 -24.29 4.39
C ALA A 74 -2.41 -24.73 4.66
N SER A 75 -3.33 -23.79 4.91
CA SER A 75 -4.77 -24.07 5.02
C SER A 75 -5.67 -22.83 4.87
N VAL A 76 -6.98 -23.05 4.66
CA VAL A 76 -8.03 -22.02 4.71
C VAL A 76 -8.03 -21.25 6.05
N LYS A 77 -7.69 -21.93 7.15
CA LYS A 77 -7.64 -21.32 8.47
C LYS A 77 -6.47 -20.34 8.59
N GLU A 78 -5.31 -20.69 8.05
CA GLU A 78 -4.12 -19.84 8.08
C GLU A 78 -4.22 -18.63 7.15
N ALA A 79 -5.05 -18.71 6.10
CA ALA A 79 -5.37 -17.56 5.27
C ALA A 79 -6.12 -16.46 6.03
N GLU A 80 -6.72 -16.77 7.20
CA GLU A 80 -7.48 -15.85 8.06
C GLU A 80 -8.51 -15.03 7.25
N ASN A 81 -8.42 -13.71 7.25
CA ASN A 81 -9.17 -12.80 6.37
C ASN A 81 -8.24 -12.04 5.41
N TYR A 82 -7.05 -12.57 5.16
CA TYR A 82 -6.08 -11.88 4.32
C TYR A 82 -6.44 -11.97 2.84
N CYS A 83 -6.03 -10.97 2.06
CA CYS A 83 -6.22 -10.95 0.62
C CYS A 83 -5.51 -12.12 -0.05
N ARG A 84 -6.20 -12.86 -0.92
CA ARG A 84 -5.66 -14.04 -1.61
C ARG A 84 -6.12 -14.08 -3.05
N ASN A 85 -5.43 -14.87 -3.88
CA ASN A 85 -5.80 -15.07 -5.29
C ASN A 85 -5.95 -16.55 -5.61
N PRO A 86 -6.96 -17.22 -5.02
CA PRO A 86 -7.17 -18.66 -5.15
C PRO A 86 -7.53 -19.13 -6.55
N ASP A 87 -8.26 -18.29 -7.27
CA ASP A 87 -8.87 -18.57 -8.56
C ASP A 87 -8.05 -18.00 -9.72
N ASN A 88 -6.80 -17.61 -9.43
CA ASN A 88 -5.81 -17.14 -10.41
C ASN A 88 -6.32 -15.96 -11.24
N LYS A 89 -7.13 -15.07 -10.65
CA LYS A 89 -7.62 -13.88 -11.35
C LYS A 89 -6.49 -12.94 -11.72
N GLY A 90 -6.61 -12.37 -12.91
CA GLY A 90 -5.64 -11.44 -13.47
C GLY A 90 -5.67 -10.03 -12.87
N ASP A 91 -6.66 -9.70 -12.02
CA ASP A 91 -6.73 -8.45 -11.25
C ASP A 91 -6.05 -8.56 -9.86
N GLY A 92 -5.46 -9.73 -9.57
CA GLY A 92 -4.61 -9.95 -8.41
C GLY A 92 -5.39 -10.39 -7.16
N PRO A 93 -4.80 -10.22 -5.97
CA PRO A 93 -5.40 -10.67 -4.73
C PRO A 93 -6.68 -9.90 -4.36
N TRP A 94 -7.65 -10.65 -3.87
CA TRP A 94 -8.98 -10.18 -3.51
C TRP A 94 -9.45 -10.84 -2.21
N CYS A 95 -10.57 -10.37 -1.67
CA CYS A 95 -11.25 -10.97 -0.53
C CYS A 95 -12.76 -10.75 -0.66
N TYR A 96 -13.56 -11.42 0.17
CA TYR A 96 -14.97 -11.07 0.32
C TYR A 96 -15.14 -9.97 1.36
N VAL A 97 -16.12 -9.09 1.15
CA VAL A 97 -16.59 -8.11 2.13
C VAL A 97 -18.09 -8.30 2.35
N LEU A 98 -18.57 -7.97 3.53
CA LEU A 98 -20.01 -8.00 3.83
C LEU A 98 -20.65 -6.63 3.54
N ARG A 99 -21.49 -6.56 2.52
CA ARG A 99 -22.28 -5.36 2.17
C ARG A 99 -23.76 -5.68 2.18
N SER A 100 -24.52 -4.95 2.99
CA SER A 100 -25.99 -5.10 3.07
C SER A 100 -26.42 -6.58 3.20
N ASP A 101 -25.78 -7.29 4.13
CA ASP A 101 -26.01 -8.73 4.40
C ASP A 101 -25.66 -9.68 3.24
N LYS A 102 -24.81 -9.25 2.31
CA LYS A 102 -24.32 -10.05 1.19
C LYS A 102 -22.81 -10.05 1.13
N PHE A 103 -22.23 -11.23 0.88
CA PHE A 103 -20.81 -11.38 0.63
C PHE A 103 -20.49 -11.05 -0.82
N GLU A 104 -19.60 -10.08 -1.03
CA GLU A 104 -19.19 -9.63 -2.35
C GLU A 104 -17.67 -9.72 -2.51
N PRO A 105 -17.15 -10.30 -3.62
CA PRO A 105 -15.72 -10.34 -3.87
C PRO A 105 -15.21 -8.95 -4.31
N VAL A 106 -14.12 -8.49 -3.70
CA VAL A 106 -13.53 -7.18 -3.95
C VAL A 106 -12.01 -7.30 -4.00
N THR A 107 -11.39 -6.69 -5.00
CA THR A 107 -9.93 -6.60 -5.14
C THR A 107 -9.31 -5.85 -3.97
N CYS A 108 -8.16 -6.29 -3.49
CA CYS A 108 -7.47 -5.66 -2.36
C CYS A 108 -6.51 -4.52 -2.73
N GLY A 109 -6.19 -4.40 -4.02
CA GLY A 109 -5.24 -3.41 -4.52
C GLY A 109 -3.81 -3.63 -4.03
N VAL A 110 -3.49 -4.84 -3.58
CA VAL A 110 -2.11 -5.29 -3.34
C VAL A 110 -1.52 -5.82 -4.65
N CYS A 111 -0.20 -5.70 -4.80
CA CYS A 111 0.53 -6.17 -5.97
C CYS A 111 0.13 -5.50 -7.31
N GLU A 112 -0.52 -4.33 -7.28
CA GLU A 112 -1.03 -3.65 -8.49
C GLU A 112 0.06 -3.34 -9.52
N SER A 113 1.27 -3.00 -9.07
CA SER A 113 2.41 -2.74 -9.96
C SER A 113 2.90 -3.97 -10.72
N LEU A 114 2.44 -5.18 -10.35
CA LEU A 114 2.72 -6.42 -11.06
C LEU A 114 1.64 -6.76 -12.10
N LEU A 115 0.45 -6.15 -12.00
CA LEU A 115 -0.68 -6.36 -12.92
C LEU A 115 -0.45 -5.70 -14.28
N THR A 116 0.34 -4.64 -14.33
CA THR A 116 0.75 -4.02 -15.58
C THR A 116 1.75 -4.93 -16.27
N LYS A 117 1.26 -5.83 -17.14
CA LYS A 117 2.11 -6.51 -18.12
C LYS A 117 2.93 -5.44 -18.84
N PRO A 118 4.26 -5.58 -18.97
CA PRO A 118 5.01 -4.74 -19.88
C PRO A 118 4.47 -5.03 -21.28
N THR A 119 3.61 -4.14 -21.77
CA THR A 119 3.30 -4.07 -23.18
C THR A 119 4.62 -3.79 -23.87
N ALA A 120 5.00 -4.66 -24.80
CA ALA A 120 6.05 -4.36 -25.76
C ALA A 120 5.56 -3.21 -26.64
N SER A 121 5.61 -2.00 -26.12
CA SER A 121 5.51 -0.73 -26.83
C SER A 121 6.57 0.16 -26.20
N THR A 122 7.72 0.20 -26.87
CA THR A 122 8.77 1.21 -26.66
C THR A 122 9.38 1.18 -25.25
N TYR A 123 10.50 0.48 -25.11
CA TYR A 123 11.54 0.99 -24.23
C TYR A 123 11.90 2.39 -24.74
N HIS A 124 11.26 3.42 -24.20
CA HIS A 124 12.02 4.61 -23.92
C HIS A 124 12.77 4.27 -22.64
N GLU A 125 14.09 4.17 -22.76
CA GLU A 125 15.00 4.33 -21.65
C GLU A 125 14.76 5.72 -21.06
N GLU A 126 13.73 5.85 -20.23
CA GLU A 126 13.56 7.02 -19.38
C GLU A 126 14.28 6.69 -18.08
N THR A 127 15.56 7.07 -18.07
CA THR A 127 16.41 7.16 -16.89
C THR A 127 15.58 7.59 -15.67
N VAL A 128 15.42 6.69 -14.70
CA VAL A 128 14.65 6.90 -13.45
C VAL A 128 15.30 7.93 -12.51
N GLU A 129 16.27 8.72 -13.00
CA GLU A 129 16.91 9.81 -12.26
C GLU A 129 16.39 11.22 -12.60
N THR A 130 15.47 11.37 -13.57
CA THR A 130 15.17 12.73 -14.09
C THR A 130 13.82 13.29 -13.64
N THR A 131 12.80 12.48 -13.33
CA THR A 131 11.42 12.98 -13.12
C THR A 131 11.17 13.52 -11.70
N THR A 132 11.65 12.85 -10.66
CA THR A 132 11.54 13.34 -9.26
C THR A 132 12.41 14.59 -9.03
N VAL A 133 13.59 14.63 -9.66
CA VAL A 133 14.50 15.79 -9.63
C VAL A 133 13.94 16.95 -10.45
N ALA A 134 13.31 16.71 -11.61
CA ALA A 134 12.70 17.75 -12.42
C ALA A 134 11.45 18.36 -11.76
N ILE A 135 10.59 17.55 -11.14
CA ILE A 135 9.43 18.04 -10.38
C ILE A 135 9.89 18.89 -9.19
N SER A 136 10.93 18.45 -8.48
CA SER A 136 11.55 19.21 -7.39
C SER A 136 12.17 20.53 -7.89
N LYS A 137 12.94 20.49 -8.98
CA LYS A 137 13.52 21.71 -9.60
C LYS A 137 12.43 22.68 -10.05
N ASN A 138 11.40 22.22 -10.76
CA ASN A 138 10.31 23.06 -11.24
C ASN A 138 9.52 23.70 -10.10
N PHE A 139 9.32 22.97 -9.00
CA PHE A 139 8.71 23.51 -7.78
C PHE A 139 9.59 24.61 -7.14
N PHE A 140 10.91 24.39 -7.02
CA PHE A 140 11.82 25.39 -6.47
C PHE A 140 12.01 26.63 -7.37
N GLU A 141 11.99 26.47 -8.69
CA GLU A 141 12.07 27.59 -9.64
C GLU A 141 10.77 28.41 -9.63
N ASN A 142 9.59 27.78 -9.61
CA ASN A 142 8.32 28.49 -9.43
C ASN A 142 8.26 29.25 -8.09
N LEU A 143 8.76 28.65 -7.01
CA LEU A 143 8.82 29.29 -5.71
C LEU A 143 9.84 30.45 -5.69
N ARG A 144 10.94 30.35 -6.46
CA ARG A 144 11.91 31.43 -6.65
C ARG A 144 11.27 32.64 -7.34
N ASP A 145 10.51 32.43 -8.41
CA ASP A 145 9.89 33.51 -9.18
C ASP A 145 8.82 34.28 -8.38
N GLU A 146 8.11 33.59 -7.50
CA GLU A 146 7.15 34.22 -6.58
C GLU A 146 7.84 35.03 -5.47
N LEU A 147 9.00 34.56 -5.00
CA LEU A 147 9.82 35.24 -3.99
C LEU A 147 10.63 36.43 -4.53
N MET A 148 10.86 36.53 -5.84
CA MET A 148 11.49 37.70 -6.46
C MET A 148 10.60 38.96 -6.41
N ARG A 149 9.34 38.82 -5.98
CA ARG A 149 8.40 39.92 -5.73
C ARG A 149 8.37 40.41 -4.27
N ILE A 150 9.05 39.73 -3.34
CA ILE A 150 9.04 40.06 -1.91
C ILE A 150 10.39 40.68 -1.50
N GLY A 151 10.38 41.90 -0.95
CA GLY A 151 11.58 42.69 -0.70
C GLY A 151 12.52 42.19 0.41
N GLY A 152 13.82 42.34 0.15
CA GLY A 152 14.89 42.59 1.13
C GLY A 152 15.33 41.44 2.04
N HIS A 153 14.63 41.22 3.16
CA HIS A 153 15.14 40.39 4.26
C HIS A 153 14.71 38.92 4.20
N ILE A 154 13.49 38.65 3.70
CA ILE A 154 12.92 37.30 3.61
C ILE A 154 13.62 36.50 2.49
N ARG A 155 13.93 37.17 1.38
CA ARG A 155 14.65 36.59 0.22
C ARG A 155 16.01 36.01 0.61
N LYS A 156 16.79 36.71 1.44
CA LYS A 156 18.14 36.25 1.82
C LYS A 156 18.10 34.99 2.68
N LYS A 157 17.22 34.97 3.70
CA LYS A 157 17.07 33.79 4.58
C LYS A 157 16.56 32.56 3.82
N PHE A 158 15.73 32.76 2.81
CA PHE A 158 15.21 31.66 2.01
C PHE A 158 16.23 31.08 1.03
N LEU A 159 17.07 31.92 0.41
CA LEU A 159 18.17 31.44 -0.43
C LEU A 159 19.18 30.63 0.37
N GLU A 160 19.53 31.08 1.58
CA GLU A 160 20.40 30.31 2.49
C GLU A 160 19.79 28.95 2.88
N PHE A 161 18.46 28.87 3.01
CA PHE A 161 17.76 27.62 3.28
C PHE A 161 17.83 26.65 2.08
N ILE A 162 17.61 27.15 0.86
CA ILE A 162 17.71 26.33 -0.36
C ILE A 162 19.13 25.79 -0.54
N ASP A 163 20.16 26.62 -0.32
CA ASP A 163 21.55 26.20 -0.49
C ASP A 163 21.94 25.11 0.51
N ARG A 164 21.52 25.24 1.78
CA ARG A 164 21.71 24.20 2.80
C ARG A 164 20.95 22.92 2.48
N PHE A 165 19.74 23.04 1.95
CA PHE A 165 18.94 21.89 1.56
C PHE A 165 19.65 21.13 0.43
N LYS A 166 20.07 21.82 -0.65
CA LYS A 166 20.80 21.20 -1.76
C LYS A 166 22.09 20.50 -1.31
N ALA A 167 22.85 21.09 -0.39
CA ALA A 167 24.07 20.49 0.14
C ALA A 167 23.86 19.21 0.96
N LYS A 168 22.63 18.92 1.40
CA LYS A 168 22.31 17.72 2.19
C LYS A 168 21.89 16.52 1.32
N PHE A 169 21.62 16.76 0.04
CA PHE A 169 21.13 15.75 -0.91
C PHE A 169 22.02 15.62 -2.17
N ALA A 170 23.25 16.15 -2.11
CA ALA A 170 24.32 15.94 -3.09
C ALA A 170 25.41 15.09 -2.44
#